data_AF-A0A4R5KPM3-F1
#
_entry.id   AF-A0A4R5KPM3-F1
#
_cell.length_a   1.000
_cell.length_b   1.000
_cell.length_c   1.000
_cell.angle_alpha   90.00
_cell.angle_beta   90.00
_cell.angle_gamma   90.00
#
_symmetry.space_group_name_H-M   'P 1'
#
loop_
_entity.id
_entity.type
_entity.pdbx_description
1 polymer ?
#
loop_
_entity_poly.entity_id
_entity_poly.type
_entity_poly.pdbx_seq_one_letter_code
_entity_poly.pdbx_strand_id
1 'polypeptide(L)'
;MGTLIFYHGGVDGLMVGDVLEPGHSRRQHDGCPWCEARAKGEAHMGMDGPSRWASVYFTPNRLYAKFHASMYGRGDLYRVEPVGEVVRSTEDSMESYRAPTARVVAVYERAVLLTMTERRKLDREWAAADALMGRV
;
A
#
# COMPACT_ATOMS: atom_id res chain seq x y z
N MET A 1 18.80 4.33 -18.43
CA MET A 1 18.14 3.64 -17.30
C MET A 1 17.02 4.54 -16.82
N GLY A 2 15.76 4.16 -17.04
CA GLY A 2 14.63 4.98 -16.59
C GLY A 2 14.50 4.93 -15.08
N THR A 3 14.32 6.08 -14.42
CA THR A 3 14.04 6.15 -12.99
C THR A 3 12.67 5.53 -12.73
N LEU A 4 12.59 4.51 -11.88
CA LEU A 4 11.32 3.91 -11.46
C LEU A 4 10.44 4.98 -10.80
N ILE A 5 9.19 5.08 -11.23
CA ILE A 5 8.20 5.96 -10.62
C ILE A 5 7.53 5.19 -9.50
N PHE A 6 7.51 5.76 -8.29
CA PHE A 6 6.88 5.14 -7.13
C PHE A 6 5.57 5.83 -6.76
N TYR A 7 4.61 5.00 -6.36
CA TYR A 7 3.29 5.39 -5.89
C TYR A 7 3.08 4.92 -4.45
N HIS A 8 2.45 5.76 -3.64
CA HIS A 8 2.00 5.45 -2.30
C HIS A 8 0.49 5.73 -2.22
N GLY A 9 -0.27 4.81 -1.66
CA GLY A 9 -1.67 5.03 -1.35
C GLY A 9 -1.91 4.79 0.14
N GLY A 10 -2.55 5.75 0.81
CA GLY A 10 -2.65 5.72 2.25
C GLY A 10 -3.43 6.90 2.79
N VAL A 11 -2.93 7.50 3.87
CA VAL A 11 -3.54 8.64 4.56
C VAL A 11 -3.91 9.77 3.59
N ASP A 12 -5.02 10.44 3.84
CA ASP A 12 -5.50 11.56 3.05
C ASP A 12 -4.88 12.91 3.49
N GLY A 13 -5.04 13.92 2.65
CA GLY A 13 -4.76 15.32 3.02
C GLY A 13 -3.32 15.78 2.83
N LEU A 14 -2.37 14.91 2.48
CA LEU A 14 -0.98 15.33 2.21
C LEU A 14 -0.86 16.16 0.93
N MET A 15 0.11 17.06 0.91
CA MET A 15 0.41 17.97 -0.18
C MET A 15 1.79 17.69 -0.78
N VAL A 16 2.06 18.26 -1.96
CA VAL A 16 3.39 18.18 -2.56
C VAL A 16 4.41 18.84 -1.63
N GLY A 17 5.51 18.12 -1.35
CA GLY A 17 6.54 18.52 -0.40
C GLY A 17 6.43 17.84 0.96
N ASP A 18 5.24 17.34 1.34
CA ASP A 18 5.04 16.67 2.61
C ASP A 18 5.83 15.36 2.70
N VAL A 19 6.20 14.99 3.92
CA VAL A 19 6.94 13.77 4.22
C VAL A 19 5.98 12.75 4.82
N LEU A 20 5.92 11.59 4.17
CA LEU A 20 5.30 10.39 4.71
C LEU A 20 6.24 9.77 5.74
N GLU A 21 5.70 9.51 6.92
CA GLU A 21 6.37 8.79 7.99
C GLU A 21 5.70 7.43 8.26
N PRO A 22 6.43 6.45 8.80
CA PRO A 22 5.83 5.21 9.26
C PRO A 22 4.83 5.46 10.40
N GLY A 23 3.87 4.56 10.57
CA GLY A 23 2.97 4.59 11.73
C GLY A 23 1.53 5.02 11.43
N HIS A 24 1.21 5.39 10.19
CA HIS A 24 -0.17 5.52 9.70
C HIS A 24 -0.81 4.13 9.53
N SER A 25 -1.06 3.45 10.64
CA SER A 25 -1.82 2.20 10.67
C SER A 25 -3.29 2.46 10.31
N ARG A 26 -3.95 1.46 9.71
CA ARG A 26 -5.37 1.55 9.35
C ARG A 26 -6.20 1.80 10.63
N ARG A 27 -7.23 2.64 10.55
CA ARG A 27 -8.15 2.87 11.68
C ARG A 27 -8.69 1.52 12.15
N GLN A 28 -8.50 1.24 13.44
CA GLN A 28 -9.09 0.10 14.11
C GLN A 28 -10.44 0.53 14.68
N HIS A 29 -11.42 -0.37 14.64
CA HIS A 29 -12.75 -0.15 15.20
C HIS A 29 -13.00 -1.18 16.30
N ASP A 30 -13.52 -0.74 17.44
CA ASP A 30 -13.89 -1.63 18.54
C ASP A 30 -14.96 -2.63 18.08
N GLY A 31 -14.74 -3.91 18.36
CA GLY A 31 -15.64 -5.01 17.98
C GLY A 31 -15.56 -5.41 16.50
N CYS A 32 -14.54 -4.98 15.74
CA CYS A 32 -14.29 -5.49 14.39
C CYS A 32 -13.46 -6.79 14.44
N PRO A 33 -14.04 -7.95 14.08
CA PRO A 33 -13.33 -9.24 14.17
C PRO A 33 -12.04 -9.27 13.33
N TRP A 34 -12.02 -8.53 12.22
CA TRP A 34 -10.87 -8.42 11.34
C TRP A 34 -9.75 -7.54 11.91
N CYS A 35 -10.09 -6.48 12.64
CA CYS A 35 -9.11 -5.65 13.34
C CYS A 35 -8.46 -6.43 14.49
N GLU A 36 -9.26 -7.19 15.23
CA GLU A 36 -8.78 -8.05 16.32
C GLU A 36 -7.88 -9.18 15.81
N ALA A 37 -8.27 -9.85 14.71
CA ALA A 37 -7.44 -10.87 14.08
C ALA A 37 -6.08 -10.30 13.64
N ARG A 38 -6.05 -9.12 13.00
CA ARG A 38 -4.78 -8.46 12.64
C ARG A 38 -3.93 -8.08 13.84
N ALA A 39 -4.53 -7.57 14.91
CA ALA A 39 -3.80 -7.24 16.13
C ALA A 39 -3.13 -8.47 16.75
N LYS A 40 -3.72 -9.65 16.58
CA LYS A 40 -3.17 -10.96 16.97
C LYS A 40 -2.18 -11.53 15.94
N GLY A 41 -1.94 -10.85 14.82
CA GLY A 41 -1.10 -11.35 13.72
C GLY A 41 -1.76 -12.46 12.89
N GLU A 42 -3.06 -12.69 13.05
CA GLU A 42 -3.83 -13.70 12.34
C GLU A 42 -4.22 -13.16 10.96
N ALA A 43 -3.39 -13.43 9.95
CA ALA A 43 -3.70 -13.19 8.55
C ALA A 43 -4.75 -14.21 8.07
N HIS A 44 -6.02 -14.01 8.42
CA HIS A 44 -7.10 -14.90 7.99
C HIS A 44 -7.70 -14.45 6.64
N MET A 45 -7.95 -15.40 5.73
CA MET A 45 -8.74 -15.23 4.50
C MET A 45 -8.27 -14.10 3.55
N GLY A 46 -6.98 -14.04 3.24
CA GLY A 46 -6.44 -13.06 2.27
C GLY A 46 -6.28 -11.65 2.84
N MET A 47 -6.26 -11.48 4.16
CA MET A 47 -5.82 -10.24 4.78
C MET A 47 -4.30 -10.16 4.86
N ASP A 48 -3.73 -9.07 4.34
CA ASP A 48 -2.34 -8.70 4.61
C ASP A 48 -2.11 -8.63 6.13
N GLY A 49 -1.08 -9.31 6.59
CA GLY A 49 -0.60 -9.18 7.96
C GLY A 49 -0.15 -7.74 8.26
N PRO A 50 0.04 -7.38 9.54
CA PRO A 50 0.60 -6.08 9.88
C PRO A 50 1.97 -5.90 9.22
N SER A 51 2.25 -4.67 8.77
CA SER A 51 3.57 -4.31 8.25
C SER A 51 4.64 -4.73 9.26
N ARG A 52 5.62 -5.52 8.80
CA ARG A 52 6.66 -6.06 9.70
C ARG A 52 7.71 -5.02 10.06
N TRP A 53 7.81 -3.96 9.27
CA TRP A 53 8.80 -2.90 9.44
C TRP A 53 8.10 -1.57 9.66
N ALA A 54 8.65 -0.76 10.57
CA ALA A 54 8.32 0.67 10.66
C ALA A 54 8.93 1.40 9.45
N SER A 55 8.24 1.33 8.31
CA SER A 55 8.68 1.93 7.04
C SER A 55 7.49 2.44 6.24
N VAL A 56 7.76 3.35 5.30
CA VAL A 56 6.80 3.76 4.27
C VAL A 56 6.92 2.82 3.08
N TYR A 57 5.80 2.24 2.67
CA TYR A 57 5.73 1.33 1.53
C TYR A 57 5.26 2.06 0.26
N PHE A 58 5.86 1.71 -0.87
CA PHE A 58 5.53 2.26 -2.18
C PHE A 58 5.77 1.24 -3.29
N THR A 59 5.12 1.43 -4.44
CA THR A 59 5.13 0.46 -5.54
C THR A 59 5.19 1.18 -6.90
N PRO A 60 5.82 0.60 -7.92
CA PRO A 60 5.64 1.08 -9.30
C PRO A 60 4.24 0.77 -9.86
N ASN A 61 3.49 -0.15 -9.26
CA ASN A 61 2.13 -0.46 -9.68
C ASN A 61 1.13 0.54 -9.08
N ARG A 62 0.69 1.49 -9.90
CA ARG A 62 -0.28 2.52 -9.49
C ARG A 62 -1.61 1.95 -8.99
N LEU A 63 -2.09 0.85 -9.59
CA LEU A 63 -3.36 0.24 -9.21
C LEU A 63 -3.28 -0.44 -7.84
N TYR A 64 -2.15 -1.08 -7.55
CA TYR A 64 -1.86 -1.66 -6.24
C TYR A 64 -1.75 -0.57 -5.16
N ALA A 65 -1.10 0.57 -5.44
CA ALA A 65 -1.11 1.72 -4.53
C ALA A 65 -2.54 2.25 -4.30
N LYS A 66 -3.34 2.35 -5.37
CA LYS A 66 -4.75 2.81 -5.30
C LYS A 66 -5.60 1.90 -4.39
N PHE A 67 -5.34 0.59 -4.39
CA PHE A 67 -5.98 -0.34 -3.46
C PHE A 67 -5.70 0.01 -2.00
N HIS A 68 -4.44 0.26 -1.64
CA HIS A 68 -4.09 0.66 -0.27
C HIS A 68 -4.71 2.00 0.13
N ALA A 69 -4.77 2.99 -0.77
CA ALA A 69 -5.50 4.24 -0.52
C ALA A 69 -6.99 3.98 -0.23
N SER A 70 -7.65 3.12 -1.01
CA SER A 70 -9.08 2.80 -0.81
C SER A 70 -9.35 2.13 0.55
N MET A 71 -8.40 1.35 1.06
CA MET A 71 -8.52 0.67 2.35
C MET A 71 -8.33 1.59 3.56
N TYR A 72 -7.81 2.80 3.38
CA TYR A 72 -7.72 3.79 4.45
C TYR A 72 -9.09 4.40 4.83
N GLY A 73 -10.15 4.08 4.07
CA GLY A 73 -11.48 4.66 4.27
C GLY A 73 -11.70 5.93 3.46
N ARG A 74 -11.24 5.90 2.18
CA ARG A 74 -11.09 7.05 1.25
C ARG A 74 -9.79 7.83 1.43
N GLY A 75 -8.68 7.11 1.49
CA GLY A 75 -7.35 7.69 1.43
C GLY A 75 -7.02 8.32 0.08
N ASP A 76 -5.80 8.81 -0.07
CA ASP A 76 -5.32 9.46 -1.28
C ASP A 76 -4.19 8.66 -1.96
N LEU A 77 -4.01 8.91 -3.26
CA LEU A 77 -2.94 8.34 -4.07
C LEU A 77 -1.91 9.42 -4.39
N TYR A 78 -0.65 9.11 -4.11
CA TYR A 78 0.49 10.00 -4.30
C TYR A 78 1.53 9.36 -5.21
N ARG A 79 2.24 10.20 -5.96
CA ARG A 79 3.58 9.88 -6.44
C ARG A 79 4.58 10.33 -5.38
N VAL A 80 5.56 9.48 -5.09
CA VAL A 80 6.52 9.71 -4.01
C VAL A 80 7.95 9.51 -4.47
N GLU A 81 8.86 10.19 -3.79
CA GLU A 81 10.30 9.95 -3.84
C GLU A 81 10.75 9.38 -2.49
N PRO A 82 11.32 8.17 -2.45
CA PRO A 82 11.82 7.60 -1.21
C PRO A 82 12.94 8.45 -0.61
N VAL A 83 12.98 8.54 0.71
CA VAL A 83 14.05 9.22 1.45
C VAL A 83 14.70 8.20 2.38
N GLY A 84 16.00 7.98 2.18
CA GLY A 84 16.79 6.95 2.86
C GLY A 84 16.98 5.69 2.01
N GLU A 85 17.39 4.60 2.67
CA GLU A 85 17.63 3.32 2.01
C GLU A 85 16.33 2.71 1.47
N VAL A 86 16.33 2.35 0.18
CA VAL A 86 15.21 1.70 -0.50
C VAL A 86 15.46 0.20 -0.54
N VAL A 87 14.55 -0.56 0.08
CA VAL A 87 14.62 -2.03 0.15
C VAL A 87 13.42 -2.63 -0.55
N ARG A 88 13.64 -3.67 -1.34
CA ARG A 88 12.55 -4.47 -1.93
C ARG A 88 11.78 -5.19 -0.81
N SER A 89 10.46 -5.04 -0.79
CA SER A 89 9.59 -5.78 0.13
C SER A 89 9.36 -7.20 -0.38
N THR A 90 9.33 -8.15 0.56
CA THR A 90 9.01 -9.57 0.34
C THR A 90 7.73 -10.01 1.08
N GLU A 91 7.03 -9.05 1.70
CA GLU A 91 5.81 -9.32 2.48
C GLU A 91 4.66 -9.80 1.59
N ASP A 92 4.59 -9.30 0.36
CA ASP A 92 3.57 -9.61 -0.63
C ASP A 92 4.22 -10.11 -1.94
N SER A 93 3.43 -10.76 -2.79
CA SER A 93 3.80 -11.13 -4.16
C SER A 93 3.84 -9.92 -5.09
N MET A 94 3.03 -8.90 -4.83
CA MET A 94 3.04 -7.65 -5.58
C MET A 94 4.33 -6.88 -5.36
N GLU A 95 4.90 -6.39 -6.46
CA GLU A 95 6.13 -5.59 -6.43
C GLU A 95 5.95 -4.32 -5.59
N SER A 96 6.65 -4.28 -4.45
CA SER A 96 6.63 -3.15 -3.54
C SER A 96 7.99 -2.99 -2.87
N TYR A 97 8.26 -1.77 -2.44
CA TYR A 97 9.50 -1.32 -1.84
C TYR A 97 9.18 -0.56 -0.56
N ARG A 98 10.18 -0.41 0.30
CA ARG A 98 10.07 0.32 1.54
C ARG A 98 11.29 1.21 1.77
N ALA A 99 11.08 2.33 2.47
CA ALA A 99 12.14 3.20 2.97
C ALA A 99 11.71 3.80 4.33
N PRO A 100 12.63 4.39 5.11
CA PRO A 100 12.27 5.05 6.37
C PRO A 100 11.18 6.10 6.19
N THR A 101 11.30 6.97 5.19
CA THR A 101 10.30 7.98 4.84
C THR A 101 10.18 8.14 3.33
N ALA A 102 9.19 8.89 2.86
CA ALA A 102 9.08 9.27 1.45
C ALA A 102 8.51 10.68 1.33
N ARG A 103 8.96 11.45 0.33
CA ARG A 103 8.41 12.78 0.04
C ARG A 103 7.34 12.70 -1.03
N VAL A 104 6.21 13.35 -0.81
CA VAL A 104 5.16 13.50 -1.83
C VAL A 104 5.64 14.47 -2.91
N VAL A 105 5.72 13.98 -4.15
CA VAL A 105 6.11 14.80 -5.31
C VAL A 105 4.93 15.13 -6.22
N ALA A 106 3.83 14.37 -6.14
CA ALA A 106 2.57 14.72 -6.77
C ALA A 106 1.40 14.07 -6.05
N VAL A 107 0.25 14.74 -6.06
CA VAL A 107 -1.04 14.19 -5.63
C VAL A 107 -1.79 13.75 -6.88
N TYR A 108 -2.09 12.45 -7.00
CA TYR A 108 -2.69 11.88 -8.21
C TYR A 108 -4.20 11.73 -8.12
N GLU A 109 -4.71 11.27 -6.98
CA GLU A 109 -6.14 11.04 -6.78
C GLU A 109 -6.47 11.29 -5.30
N ARG A 110 -7.59 11.97 -5.05
CA ARG A 110 -8.11 12.23 -3.70
C ARG A 110 -9.31 11.34 -3.41
N ALA A 111 -9.51 10.97 -2.15
CA ALA A 111 -10.67 10.20 -1.69
C ALA A 111 -10.92 8.95 -2.54
N VAL A 112 -9.87 8.17 -2.71
CA VAL A 112 -9.77 7.04 -3.64
C VAL A 112 -10.80 5.97 -3.34
N LEU A 113 -11.52 5.57 -4.38
CA LEU A 113 -12.34 4.36 -4.43
C LEU A 113 -11.97 3.55 -5.66
N LEU A 114 -11.91 2.22 -5.50
CA LEU A 114 -11.74 1.32 -6.63
C LEU A 114 -13.10 1.02 -7.27
N THR A 115 -13.18 1.23 -8.58
CA THR A 115 -14.27 0.70 -9.40
C THR A 115 -14.21 -0.83 -9.47
N MET A 116 -15.32 -1.49 -9.80
CA MET A 116 -15.33 -2.95 -9.98
C MET A 116 -14.38 -3.43 -11.08
N THR A 117 -14.19 -2.62 -12.13
CA THR A 117 -13.23 -2.92 -13.21
C THR A 117 -11.79 -2.89 -12.69
N GLU A 118 -11.45 -1.88 -11.89
CA GLU A 118 -10.14 -1.76 -11.26
C GLU A 118 -9.88 -2.90 -10.27
N ARG A 119 -10.87 -3.29 -9.46
CA ARG A 119 -10.78 -4.46 -8.57
C ARG A 119 -10.46 -5.73 -9.35
N ARG A 120 -11.29 -6.08 -10.35
CA ARG A 120 -11.08 -7.28 -11.17
C ARG A 120 -9.76 -7.27 -11.94
N LYS A 121 -9.25 -6.08 -12.30
CA LYS A 121 -7.93 -5.97 -12.92
C LYS A 121 -6.83 -6.26 -11.90
N LEU A 122 -6.92 -5.65 -10.71
CA LEU A 122 -5.97 -5.90 -9.64
C LEU A 122 -5.98 -7.37 -9.21
N ASP A 123 -7.15 -7.98 -9.02
CA ASP A 123 -7.27 -9.39 -8.62
C ASP A 123 -6.54 -10.31 -9.61
N ARG A 124 -6.61 -10.02 -10.91
CA ARG A 124 -5.88 -10.79 -11.95
C ARG A 124 -4.37 -10.56 -11.90
N GLU A 125 -3.93 -9.32 -11.70
CA GLU A 125 -2.50 -8.99 -11.58
C GLU A 125 -1.90 -9.65 -10.33
N TRP A 126 -2.63 -9.61 -9.21
CA TRP A 126 -2.20 -10.19 -7.96
C TRP A 126 -2.19 -11.72 -8.01
N ALA A 127 -3.24 -12.35 -8.55
CA ALA A 127 -3.26 -13.81 -8.73
C ALA A 127 -2.11 -14.30 -9.63
N ALA A 128 -1.73 -13.53 -10.66
CA ALA A 128 -0.57 -13.84 -11.47
C ALA A 128 0.75 -13.72 -10.68
N ALA A 129 0.87 -12.69 -9.83
CA ALA A 129 2.03 -12.52 -8.94
C ALA A 129 2.14 -13.65 -7.91
N ASP A 130 1.02 -14.07 -7.31
CA ASP A 130 0.98 -15.20 -6.38
C ASP A 130 1.39 -16.52 -7.05
N ALA A 131 0.91 -16.76 -8.27
CA ALA A 131 1.30 -17.93 -9.06
C ALA A 131 2.81 -17.96 -9.35
N LEU A 132 3.42 -16.82 -9.66
CA LEU A 132 4.86 -16.70 -9.87
C LEU A 132 5.68 -16.96 -8.58
N MET A 133 5.10 -16.65 -7.42
CA MET A 133 5.71 -16.85 -6.10
C MET A 133 5.39 -18.21 -5.47
N GLY A 134 4.56 -19.05 -6.11
CA GLY A 134 4.14 -20.35 -5.59
C GLY A 134 3.20 -20.27 -4.39
N ARG A 135 2.41 -19.19 -4.26
CA ARG A 135 1.46 -18.95 -3.14
C ARG A 135 0.01 -19.40 -3.43
N VAL A 136 -0.20 -20.28 -4.43
CA VAL A 136 -1.54 -20.73 -4.90
C VAL A 136 -2.07 -21.89 -4.08
#